data_AF-A0AAW4X4C3-F1
#
_entry.id   AF-A0AAW4X4C3-F1
#
_cell.length_a   1.000
_cell.length_b   1.000
_cell.length_c   1.000
_cell.angle_alpha   90.00
_cell.angle_beta   90.00
_cell.angle_gamma   90.00
#
_symmetry.space_group_name_H-M   'P 1'
#
loop_
_entity.id
_entity.type
_entity.pdbx_description
1 polymer ?
#
loop_
_entity_poly.entity_id
_entity_poly.type
_entity_poly.pdbx_seq_one_letter_code
_entity_poly.pdbx_strand_id
1 'polypeptide(L)'
;MGNKESIIFALGGVYGAVTLALVYMIIDNVSSAQFDMIVLAEMLVIILSMVMPSIVFRFILDHDMSSKETGKQIQRLRQEMVKEGLRAVEKIYLPENIRESVVYDSRDQKSANSFTDFWHQWAKASRYPEFNEQEKELEQRALLWTFRAERQYLDMVSQKENRRDYLFEFYNEILLAESILLDTENEY
;
A
#
# COMPACT_ATOMS: atom_id res chain seq x y z
N MET A 1 11.85 -15.67 18.72
CA MET A 1 11.44 -16.48 17.56
C MET A 1 10.17 -17.20 17.94
N GLY A 2 9.05 -16.80 17.35
CA GLY A 2 7.75 -17.40 17.65
C GLY A 2 7.66 -18.80 17.05
N ASN A 3 6.88 -19.70 17.66
CA ASN A 3 6.72 -21.09 17.21
C ASN A 3 6.41 -21.22 15.70
N LYS A 4 5.72 -20.23 15.11
CA LYS A 4 5.38 -20.15 13.69
C LYS A 4 6.59 -19.92 12.77
N GLU A 5 7.51 -19.05 13.16
CA GLU A 5 8.73 -18.75 12.39
C GLU A 5 9.67 -19.96 12.38
N SER A 6 9.79 -20.67 13.51
CA SER A 6 10.56 -21.90 13.61
C SER A 6 10.00 -23.03 12.75
N ILE A 7 8.67 -23.13 12.63
CA ILE A 7 8.00 -24.11 11.75
C ILE A 7 8.23 -23.77 10.27
N ILE A 8 8.13 -22.50 9.90
CA ILE A 8 8.39 -22.04 8.52
C ILE A 8 9.85 -22.32 8.13
N PHE A 9 10.80 -22.02 9.02
CA PHE A 9 12.22 -22.30 8.80
C PHE A 9 12.50 -23.81 8.67
N ALA A 10 11.90 -24.64 9.53
CA ALA A 10 12.09 -26.09 9.48
C ALA A 10 11.49 -26.74 8.21
N LEU A 11 10.36 -26.22 7.72
CA LEU A 11 9.69 -26.73 6.52
C LEU A 11 10.27 -26.20 5.21
N GLY A 12 11.05 -25.11 5.25
CA GLY A 12 11.65 -24.48 4.07
C GLY A 12 12.95 -25.12 3.57
N GLY A 13 13.44 -26.19 4.22
CA GLY A 13 14.65 -26.89 3.80
C GLY A 13 14.44 -27.67 2.49
N VAL A 14 15.08 -27.22 1.42
CA VAL A 14 15.04 -27.88 0.10
C VAL A 14 16.23 -28.83 -0.03
N TYR A 15 15.95 -30.10 -0.37
CA TYR A 15 16.96 -31.08 -0.74
C TYR A 15 17.23 -31.00 -2.25
N GLY A 16 18.44 -31.32 -2.72
CA GLY A 16 18.82 -31.03 -4.09
C GLY A 16 20.13 -31.66 -4.54
N ALA A 17 20.94 -30.92 -5.31
CA ALA A 17 22.13 -31.47 -5.97
C ALA A 17 23.16 -32.11 -5.02
N VAL A 18 23.25 -31.62 -3.78
CA VAL A 18 24.22 -32.12 -2.78
C VAL A 18 23.86 -33.52 -2.30
N THR A 19 22.58 -33.81 -2.08
CA THR A 19 22.13 -35.12 -1.61
C THR A 19 22.24 -36.17 -2.73
N LEU A 20 21.96 -35.77 -3.97
CA LEU A 20 22.19 -36.62 -5.13
C LEU A 20 23.69 -36.95 -5.31
N ALA A 21 24.59 -35.99 -5.13
CA ALA A 21 26.04 -36.22 -5.20
C ALA A 21 26.53 -37.22 -4.13
N LEU A 22 25.96 -37.17 -2.92
CA LEU A 22 26.21 -38.13 -1.85
C LEU A 22 25.78 -39.56 -2.24
N VAL A 23 24.63 -39.71 -2.91
CA VAL A 23 24.18 -41.01 -3.44
C VAL A 23 25.14 -41.53 -4.50
N TYR A 24 25.63 -40.69 -5.41
CA TYR A 24 26.61 -41.10 -6.42
C TYR A 24 27.96 -41.51 -5.82
N MET A 25 28.34 -40.96 -4.66
CA MET A 25 29.61 -41.31 -4.00
C MET A 25 29.66 -42.75 -3.50
N ILE A 26 28.51 -43.38 -3.24
CA ILE A 26 28.43 -44.76 -2.74
C ILE A 26 28.17 -45.79 -3.85
N ILE A 27 28.17 -45.39 -5.12
CA ILE A 27 27.80 -46.23 -6.27
C ILE A 27 28.60 -47.54 -6.35
N ASP A 28 29.90 -47.49 -6.04
CA ASP A 28 30.79 -48.66 -6.08
C ASP A 28 30.65 -49.58 -4.86
N ASN A 29 29.92 -49.13 -3.82
CA ASN A 29 29.76 -49.84 -2.55
C ASN A 29 28.39 -50.54 -2.40
N VAL A 30 27.51 -50.40 -3.40
CA VAL A 30 26.16 -50.98 -3.39
C VAL A 30 25.91 -51.75 -4.68
N SER A 31 25.00 -52.72 -4.65
CA SER A 31 24.59 -53.41 -5.88
C SER A 31 23.78 -52.46 -6.78
N SER A 32 23.81 -52.69 -8.09
CA SER A 32 23.10 -51.82 -9.06
C SER A 32 21.60 -51.67 -8.75
N ALA A 33 20.94 -52.75 -8.31
CA ALA A 33 19.53 -52.71 -7.92
C ALA A 33 19.28 -51.86 -6.66
N GLN A 34 20.22 -51.86 -5.70
CA GLN A 34 20.14 -51.01 -4.52
C GLN A 34 20.40 -49.54 -4.88
N PHE A 35 21.35 -49.29 -5.77
CA PHE A 35 21.64 -47.95 -6.28
C PHE A 35 20.41 -47.33 -6.96
N ASP A 36 19.77 -48.05 -7.87
CA ASP A 36 18.57 -47.59 -8.58
C ASP A 36 17.43 -47.24 -7.60
N MET A 37 17.25 -48.05 -6.55
CA MET A 37 16.24 -47.81 -5.52
C MET A 37 16.57 -46.58 -4.67
N ILE A 38 17.84 -46.36 -4.33
CA ILE A 38 18.30 -45.18 -3.57
C ILE A 38 18.11 -43.92 -4.40
N VAL A 39 18.48 -43.95 -5.69
CA VAL A 39 18.30 -42.80 -6.60
C VAL A 39 16.82 -42.47 -6.77
N LEU A 40 15.95 -43.47 -6.92
CA LEU A 40 14.51 -43.25 -7.04
C LEU A 40 13.92 -42.65 -5.76
N ALA A 41 14.33 -43.15 -4.60
CA ALA A 41 13.91 -42.59 -3.31
C ALA A 41 14.38 -41.13 -3.14
N GLU A 42 15.63 -40.84 -3.49
CA GLU A 42 16.20 -39.50 -3.41
C GLU A 42 15.48 -38.52 -4.34
N MET A 43 15.22 -38.92 -5.58
CA MET A 43 14.46 -38.10 -6.54
C MET A 43 13.05 -37.77 -6.00
N LEU A 44 12.39 -38.73 -5.36
CA LEU A 44 11.08 -38.53 -4.75
C LEU A 44 11.17 -37.56 -3.56
N VAL A 45 12.21 -37.66 -2.72
CA VAL A 45 12.46 -36.73 -1.60
C VAL A 45 12.73 -35.31 -2.10
N ILE A 46 13.55 -35.15 -3.15
CA ILE A 46 13.82 -33.85 -3.77
C ILE A 46 12.52 -33.21 -4.26
N ILE A 47 11.72 -33.95 -5.04
CA ILE A 47 10.44 -33.46 -5.58
C ILE A 47 9.49 -33.08 -4.44
N LEU A 48 9.33 -33.95 -3.43
CA LEU A 48 8.49 -33.64 -2.28
C LEU A 48 8.99 -32.41 -1.51
N SER A 49 10.31 -32.23 -1.38
CA SER A 49 10.89 -31.08 -0.69
C SER A 49 10.70 -29.76 -1.43
N MET A 50 10.51 -29.81 -2.76
CA MET A 50 10.17 -28.61 -3.54
C MET A 50 8.67 -28.33 -3.52
N VAL A 51 7.83 -29.37 -3.57
CA VAL A 51 6.37 -29.24 -3.66
C VAL A 51 5.72 -28.95 -2.30
N MET A 52 6.17 -29.62 -1.24
CA MET A 52 5.60 -29.49 0.11
C MET A 52 5.62 -28.05 0.64
N PRO A 53 6.74 -27.29 0.56
CA PRO A 53 6.74 -25.90 1.02
C PRO A 53 5.73 -25.05 0.26
N SER A 54 5.61 -25.21 -1.06
CA SER A 54 4.64 -24.44 -1.85
C SER A 54 3.18 -24.69 -1.45
N ILE A 55 2.86 -25.94 -1.07
CA ILE A 55 1.50 -26.29 -0.62
C ILE A 55 1.29 -25.85 0.82
N VAL A 56 2.23 -26.18 1.72
CA VAL A 56 2.08 -25.96 3.16
C VAL A 56 2.19 -24.48 3.51
N PHE A 57 3.09 -23.72 2.87
CA PHE A 57 3.19 -22.27 3.07
C PHE A 57 1.94 -21.53 2.66
N ARG A 58 1.19 -22.03 1.67
CA ARG A 58 -0.12 -21.48 1.32
C ARG A 58 -1.14 -21.57 2.47
N PHE A 59 -0.98 -22.53 3.37
CA PHE A 59 -1.87 -22.72 4.53
C PHE A 59 -1.32 -22.14 5.83
N ILE A 60 0.02 -22.08 6.00
CA ILE A 60 0.67 -21.61 7.22
C ILE A 60 0.95 -20.11 7.22
N LEU A 61 1.32 -19.51 6.07
CA LEU A 61 1.42 -18.05 6.01
C LEU A 61 0.03 -17.47 6.29
N ASP A 62 -0.02 -16.49 7.20
CA ASP A 62 -1.26 -15.74 7.37
C ASP A 62 -1.62 -15.17 6.01
N HIS A 63 -2.86 -15.40 5.60
CA HIS A 63 -3.46 -14.72 4.47
C HIS A 63 -3.28 -13.23 4.77
N ASP A 64 -2.40 -12.53 4.05
CA ASP A 64 -2.35 -11.07 4.05
C ASP A 64 -3.81 -10.62 4.02
N MET A 65 -4.23 -9.92 5.09
CA MET A 65 -5.63 -9.63 5.35
C MET A 65 -6.34 -9.36 4.04
N SER A 66 -7.34 -10.20 3.73
CA SER A 66 -8.00 -10.28 2.42
C SER A 66 -8.03 -8.89 1.81
N SER A 67 -7.47 -8.68 0.62
CA SER A 67 -7.36 -7.37 -0.04
C SER A 67 -8.65 -6.52 0.06
N LYS A 68 -9.80 -7.19 0.20
CA LYS A 68 -11.12 -6.63 0.48
C LYS A 68 -11.30 -5.97 1.86
N GLU A 69 -10.73 -6.51 2.94
CA GLU A 69 -10.74 -5.91 4.28
C GLU A 69 -9.80 -4.71 4.36
N THR A 70 -8.60 -4.82 3.78
CA THR A 70 -7.65 -3.71 3.64
C THR A 70 -8.27 -2.57 2.82
N GLY A 71 -8.91 -2.87 1.70
CA GLY A 71 -9.61 -1.86 0.90
C GLY A 71 -10.75 -1.15 1.64
N LYS A 72 -11.48 -1.86 2.52
CA LYS A 72 -12.50 -1.23 3.37
C LYS A 72 -11.91 -0.32 4.45
N GLN A 73 -10.78 -0.69 5.04
CA GLN A 73 -10.08 0.15 6.02
C GLN A 73 -9.53 1.41 5.36
N ILE A 74 -8.87 1.27 4.21
CA ILE A 74 -8.37 2.37 3.38
C ILE A 74 -9.51 3.33 3.02
N GLN A 75 -10.64 2.82 2.53
CA GLN A 75 -11.77 3.67 2.15
C GLN A 75 -12.39 4.42 3.34
N ARG A 76 -12.47 3.78 4.51
CA ARG A 76 -12.94 4.44 5.74
C ARG A 76 -12.01 5.55 6.16
N LEU A 77 -10.70 5.28 6.18
CA LEU A 77 -9.69 6.25 6.58
C LEU A 77 -9.71 7.47 5.64
N ARG A 78 -9.78 7.25 4.32
CA ARG A 78 -9.94 8.33 3.33
C ARG A 78 -11.17 9.19 3.62
N GLN A 79 -12.33 8.58 3.91
CA GLN A 79 -13.55 9.32 4.22
C GLN A 79 -13.45 10.15 5.51
N GLU A 80 -12.75 9.64 6.52
CA GLU A 80 -12.55 10.36 7.77
C GLU A 80 -11.58 11.53 7.61
N MET A 81 -10.48 11.35 6.86
CA MET A 81 -9.55 12.43 6.53
C MET A 81 -10.26 13.59 5.83
N VAL A 82 -10.95 13.32 4.72
CA VAL A 82 -11.68 14.33 3.94
C VAL A 82 -12.72 15.05 4.81
N LYS A 83 -13.35 14.33 5.74
CA LYS A 83 -14.29 14.93 6.69
C LYS A 83 -13.61 15.90 7.65
N GLU A 84 -12.41 15.59 8.13
CA GLU A 84 -11.63 16.55 8.94
C GLU A 84 -11.16 17.75 8.10
N GLY A 85 -10.78 17.53 6.84
CA GLY A 85 -10.48 18.58 5.87
C GLY A 85 -11.65 19.55 5.70
N LEU A 86 -12.85 19.04 5.40
CA LEU A 86 -14.08 19.83 5.26
C LEU A 86 -14.41 20.62 6.53
N ARG A 87 -14.24 20.03 7.72
CA ARG A 87 -14.42 20.74 8.99
C ARG A 87 -13.40 21.86 9.20
N ALA A 88 -12.19 21.73 8.65
CA ALA A 88 -11.20 22.80 8.70
C ALA A 88 -11.62 23.97 7.81
N VAL A 89 -12.14 23.69 6.61
CA VAL A 89 -12.68 24.69 5.68
C VAL A 89 -13.86 25.45 6.29
N GLU A 90 -14.76 24.75 7.00
CA GLU A 90 -15.88 25.38 7.71
C GLU A 90 -15.45 26.39 8.78
N LYS A 91 -14.25 26.23 9.36
CA LYS A 91 -13.71 27.11 10.40
C LYS A 91 -13.01 28.35 9.85
N ILE A 92 -12.80 28.44 8.54
CA ILE A 92 -12.11 29.55 7.88
C ILE A 92 -13.15 30.44 7.19
N TYR A 93 -12.92 31.76 7.21
CA TYR A 93 -13.71 32.69 6.43
C TYR A 93 -13.31 32.59 4.95
N LEU A 94 -14.26 32.15 4.13
CA LEU A 94 -14.14 32.07 2.68
C LEU A 94 -15.38 32.71 2.05
N PRO A 95 -15.21 33.51 0.97
CA PRO A 95 -16.30 33.93 0.10
C PRO A 95 -17.11 32.72 -0.40
N GLU A 96 -18.42 32.89 -0.58
CA GLU A 96 -19.34 31.77 -0.84
C GLU A 96 -18.99 31.00 -2.13
N ASN A 97 -18.58 31.70 -3.18
CA ASN A 97 -18.12 31.11 -4.44
C ASN A 97 -16.88 30.21 -4.26
N ILE A 98 -15.91 30.65 -3.45
CA ILE A 98 -14.69 29.90 -3.18
C ILE A 98 -14.97 28.74 -2.23
N ARG A 99 -15.86 28.93 -1.24
CA ARG A 99 -16.31 27.87 -0.35
C ARG A 99 -16.99 26.74 -1.12
N GLU A 100 -17.89 27.07 -2.04
CA GLU A 100 -18.56 26.07 -2.87
C GLU A 100 -17.58 25.30 -3.74
N SER A 101 -16.58 25.97 -4.34
CA SER A 101 -15.50 25.33 -5.10
C SER A 101 -14.72 24.32 -4.24
N VAL A 102 -14.17 24.78 -3.12
CA VAL A 102 -13.34 23.95 -2.22
C VAL A 102 -14.14 22.78 -1.63
N VAL A 103 -15.42 22.96 -1.31
CA VAL A 103 -16.29 21.90 -0.79
C VAL A 103 -16.67 20.90 -1.88
N TYR A 104 -16.93 21.37 -3.11
CA TYR A 104 -17.20 20.50 -4.26
C TYR A 104 -15.98 19.62 -4.55
N ASP A 105 -14.81 20.22 -4.60
CA ASP A 105 -13.51 19.58 -4.81
C ASP A 105 -13.20 18.53 -3.73
N SER A 106 -13.33 18.91 -2.46
CA SER A 106 -13.12 17.98 -1.34
C SER A 106 -14.15 16.83 -1.35
N ARG A 107 -15.36 17.03 -1.88
CA ARG A 107 -16.36 15.97 -2.00
C ARG A 107 -16.08 15.03 -3.17
N ASP A 108 -15.58 15.53 -4.29
CA ASP A 108 -15.22 14.71 -5.44
C ASP A 108 -14.00 13.82 -5.15
N GLN A 109 -13.07 14.33 -4.36
CA GLN A 109 -11.95 13.59 -3.78
C GLN A 109 -12.39 12.36 -2.95
N LYS A 110 -13.59 12.38 -2.34
CA LYS A 110 -14.18 11.22 -1.64
C LYS A 110 -14.61 10.10 -2.61
N SER A 111 -14.91 10.44 -3.87
CA SER A 111 -15.30 9.50 -4.94
C SER A 111 -14.14 9.05 -5.82
N ALA A 112 -13.04 9.80 -5.87
CA ALA A 112 -11.85 9.42 -6.63
C ALA A 112 -11.05 8.29 -5.96
N ASN A 113 -10.45 7.41 -6.75
CA ASN A 113 -9.64 6.30 -6.25
C ASN A 113 -8.30 6.76 -5.64
N SER A 114 -7.78 7.94 -6.03
CA SER A 114 -6.56 8.54 -5.45
C SER A 114 -6.68 10.07 -5.32
N PHE A 115 -5.99 10.66 -4.33
CA PHE A 115 -5.93 12.12 -4.16
C PHE A 115 -5.24 12.79 -5.36
N THR A 116 -4.25 12.13 -5.95
CA THR A 116 -3.49 12.61 -7.11
C THR A 116 -4.34 12.71 -8.37
N ASP A 117 -5.23 11.73 -8.62
CA ASP A 117 -6.12 11.76 -9.79
C ASP A 117 -7.13 12.91 -9.71
N PHE A 118 -7.59 13.21 -8.48
CA PHE A 118 -8.43 14.36 -8.21
C PHE A 118 -7.69 15.67 -8.55
N TRP A 119 -6.46 15.85 -8.07
CA TRP A 119 -5.68 17.06 -8.35
C TRP A 119 -5.27 17.22 -9.80
N HIS A 120 -5.00 16.11 -10.49
CA HIS A 120 -4.73 16.17 -11.92
C HIS A 120 -5.96 16.60 -12.73
N GLN A 121 -7.17 16.27 -12.26
CA GLN A 121 -8.43 16.74 -12.83
C GLN A 121 -8.73 18.18 -12.44
N TRP A 122 -8.53 18.56 -11.18
CA TRP A 122 -8.66 19.94 -10.73
C TRP A 122 -7.69 20.87 -11.44
N ALA A 123 -6.41 20.53 -11.56
CA ALA A 123 -5.43 21.38 -12.25
C ALA A 123 -5.79 21.60 -13.73
N LYS A 124 -6.48 20.63 -14.35
CA LYS A 124 -7.06 20.78 -15.69
C LYS A 124 -8.34 21.62 -15.68
N ALA A 125 -9.18 21.48 -14.66
CA ALA A 125 -10.45 22.17 -14.50
C ALA A 125 -10.27 23.63 -14.05
N SER A 126 -9.48 23.91 -13.02
CA SER A 126 -9.06 25.22 -12.46
C SER A 126 -8.47 26.21 -13.48
N ARG A 127 -8.17 25.73 -14.70
CA ARG A 127 -8.07 26.58 -15.90
C ARG A 127 -9.40 27.23 -16.32
N TYR A 128 -10.44 27.21 -15.49
CA TYR A 128 -11.65 27.99 -15.69
C TYR A 128 -11.34 29.50 -15.61
N PRO A 129 -11.79 30.31 -16.59
CA PRO A 129 -11.47 31.73 -16.69
C PRO A 129 -12.26 32.65 -15.73
N GLU A 130 -12.96 32.10 -14.73
CA GLU A 130 -13.92 32.87 -13.92
C GLU A 130 -13.36 33.45 -12.60
N PHE A 131 -12.28 32.89 -12.05
CA PHE A 131 -11.65 33.44 -10.83
C PHE A 131 -10.55 34.45 -11.14
N ASN A 132 -10.55 35.56 -10.42
CA ASN A 132 -9.45 36.52 -10.44
C ASN A 132 -8.21 35.96 -9.71
N GLU A 133 -7.03 36.56 -9.89
CA GLU A 133 -5.78 36.06 -9.27
C GLU A 133 -5.85 35.97 -7.74
N GLN A 134 -6.55 36.91 -7.08
CA GLN A 134 -6.69 36.93 -5.62
C GLN A 134 -7.63 35.82 -5.13
N GLU A 135 -8.68 35.52 -5.89
CA GLU A 135 -9.61 34.42 -5.64
C GLU A 135 -8.93 33.07 -5.80
N LYS A 136 -8.07 32.92 -6.81
CA LYS A 136 -7.25 31.71 -7.00
C LYS A 136 -6.25 31.49 -5.86
N GLU A 137 -5.55 32.54 -5.44
CA GLU A 137 -4.62 32.47 -4.30
C GLU A 137 -5.36 32.12 -3.00
N LEU A 138 -6.59 32.63 -2.83
CA LEU A 138 -7.41 32.33 -1.66
C LEU A 138 -7.93 30.88 -1.68
N GLU A 139 -8.35 30.39 -2.85
CA GLU A 139 -8.74 29.00 -3.07
C GLU A 139 -7.57 28.05 -2.78
N GLN A 140 -6.39 28.31 -3.35
CA GLN A 140 -5.17 27.53 -3.09
C GLN A 140 -4.84 27.49 -1.59
N ARG A 141 -4.88 28.63 -0.90
CA ARG A 141 -4.63 28.69 0.55
C ARG A 141 -5.68 27.91 1.35
N ALA A 142 -6.94 27.94 0.93
CA ALA A 142 -7.99 27.13 1.54
C ALA A 142 -7.69 25.63 1.41
N LEU A 143 -7.26 25.19 0.23
CA LEU A 143 -6.90 23.80 -0.06
C LEU A 143 -5.67 23.33 0.72
N LEU A 144 -4.63 24.15 0.83
CA LEU A 144 -3.48 23.88 1.71
C LEU A 144 -3.90 23.72 3.17
N TRP A 145 -4.88 24.50 3.62
CA TRP A 145 -5.43 24.37 4.96
C TRP A 145 -6.17 23.03 5.14
N THR A 146 -6.95 22.62 4.15
CA THR A 146 -7.61 21.31 4.11
C THR A 146 -6.58 20.18 4.24
N PHE A 147 -5.50 20.19 3.45
CA PHE A 147 -4.45 19.16 3.51
C PHE A 147 -3.72 19.09 4.83
N ARG A 148 -3.45 20.25 5.43
CA ARG A 148 -2.84 20.29 6.74
C ARG A 148 -3.73 19.60 7.78
N ALA A 149 -5.04 19.81 7.72
CA ALA A 149 -5.98 19.14 8.62
C ALA A 149 -6.05 17.62 8.38
N GLU A 150 -6.03 17.19 7.12
CA GLU A 150 -5.97 15.76 6.75
C GLU A 150 -4.69 15.09 7.25
N ARG A 151 -3.53 15.75 7.09
CA ARG A 151 -2.25 15.24 7.60
C ARG A 151 -2.25 15.14 9.13
N GLN A 152 -2.77 16.14 9.83
CA GLN A 152 -2.90 16.08 11.29
C GLN A 152 -3.79 14.93 11.76
N TYR A 153 -4.84 14.62 11.00
CA TYR A 153 -5.67 13.45 11.27
C TYR A 153 -4.90 12.15 11.08
N LEU A 154 -4.16 12.02 9.97
CA LEU A 154 -3.28 10.86 9.73
C LEU A 154 -2.23 10.69 10.84
N ASP A 155 -1.62 11.77 11.32
CA ASP A 155 -0.64 11.73 12.42
C ASP A 155 -1.26 11.19 13.71
N MET A 156 -2.53 11.53 13.98
CA MET A 156 -3.27 11.01 15.12
C MET A 156 -3.59 9.52 14.95
N VAL A 157 -3.99 9.08 13.76
CA VAL A 157 -4.31 7.67 13.47
C VAL A 157 -3.06 6.81 13.52
N SER A 158 -1.94 7.30 12.98
CA SER A 158 -0.62 6.65 13.01
C SER A 158 -0.13 6.35 14.43
N GLN A 159 -0.45 7.20 15.40
CA GLN A 159 -0.13 6.96 16.81
C GLN A 159 -1.01 5.89 17.47
N LYS A 160 -2.20 5.62 16.92
CA LYS A 160 -3.16 4.65 17.47
C LYS A 160 -3.06 3.28 16.80
N GLU A 161 -2.72 3.23 15.52
CA GLU A 161 -2.66 1.99 14.74
C GLU A 161 -1.21 1.54 14.49
N ASN A 162 -0.89 0.27 14.76
CA ASN A 162 0.45 -0.30 14.54
C ASN A 162 0.73 -0.70 13.07
N ARG A 163 -0.06 -0.17 12.11
CA ARG A 163 -0.04 -0.59 10.70
C ARG A 163 0.40 0.58 9.82
N ARG A 164 1.63 0.47 9.29
CA ARG A 164 2.30 1.60 8.65
C ARG A 164 2.13 1.67 7.14
N ASP A 165 1.89 0.53 6.49
CA ASP A 165 2.07 0.42 5.03
C ASP A 165 1.09 1.30 4.24
N TYR A 166 -0.22 1.21 4.52
CA TYR A 166 -1.22 2.05 3.84
C TYR A 166 -1.22 3.51 4.33
N LEU A 167 -0.76 3.78 5.55
CA LEU A 167 -0.65 5.15 6.06
C LEU A 167 0.38 5.96 5.26
N PHE A 168 1.53 5.34 4.93
CA PHE A 168 2.55 5.99 4.12
C PHE A 168 2.06 6.34 2.71
N GLU A 169 1.20 5.52 2.10
CA GLU A 169 0.58 5.84 0.81
C GLU A 169 -0.25 7.13 0.90
N PHE A 170 -1.06 7.28 1.95
CA PHE A 170 -1.83 8.51 2.18
C PHE A 170 -0.95 9.74 2.43
N TYR A 171 0.15 9.62 3.18
CA TYR A 171 1.09 10.74 3.36
C TYR A 171 1.72 11.17 2.03
N ASN A 172 2.16 10.21 1.22
CA ASN A 172 2.74 10.49 -0.09
C ASN A 172 1.72 11.13 -1.03
N GLU A 173 0.48 10.63 -1.05
CA GLU A 173 -0.62 11.21 -1.82
C GLU A 173 -0.90 12.68 -1.44
N ILE A 174 -0.94 13.01 -0.14
CA ILE A 174 -1.12 14.40 0.32
C ILE A 174 0.09 15.26 -0.04
N LEU A 175 1.32 14.77 0.15
CA LEU A 175 2.53 15.53 -0.19
C LEU A 175 2.61 15.85 -1.69
N LEU A 176 2.25 14.88 -2.53
CA LEU A 176 2.19 15.07 -3.98
C LEU A 176 1.12 16.11 -4.34
N ALA A 177 -0.07 16.03 -3.73
CA ALA A 177 -1.12 17.03 -3.92
C ALA A 177 -0.67 18.45 -3.53
N GLU A 178 -0.05 18.59 -2.35
CA GLU A 178 0.55 19.86 -1.89
C GLU A 178 1.60 20.37 -2.89
N SER A 179 2.45 19.49 -3.42
CA SER A 179 3.50 19.86 -4.38
C SER A 179 2.93 20.35 -5.72
N ILE A 180 1.88 19.70 -6.24
CA ILE A 180 1.22 20.11 -7.48
C ILE A 180 0.61 21.50 -7.31
N LEU A 181 -0.01 21.75 -6.15
CA LEU A 181 -0.62 23.05 -5.85
C LEU A 181 0.44 24.16 -5.76
N LEU A 182 1.57 23.89 -5.10
CA LEU A 182 2.68 24.84 -4.99
C LEU A 182 3.40 25.08 -6.33
N ASP A 183 3.48 24.08 -7.21
CA ASP A 183 4.11 24.24 -8.52
C ASP A 183 3.30 25.19 -9.42
N THR A 184 1.97 25.21 -9.27
CA THR A 184 1.12 26.19 -9.98
C THR A 184 1.35 27.66 -9.57
N GLU A 185 1.99 27.93 -8.42
CA GLU A 185 2.42 29.30 -8.06
C GLU A 185 3.72 29.73 -8.76
N ASN A 186 4.56 28.78 -9.20
CA ASN A 186 5.87 29.08 -9.81
C ASN A 186 5.82 29.22 -11.34
N GLU A 187 4.68 28.95 -11.99
CA GLU A 187 4.51 29.14 -13.44
C GLU A 187 4.15 30.59 -13.85
N TYR A 188 4.28 31.57 -12.94
CA TYR A 188 4.03 32.99 -13.18
C TYR A 188 5.28 33.87 -12.95
#